data_AF-A0A6V7UNC4-F1
#
_entry.id   AF-A0A6V7UNC4-F1
#
_cell.length_a   1.000
_cell.length_b   1.000
_cell.length_c   1.000
_cell.angle_alpha   90.00
_cell.angle_beta   90.00
_cell.angle_gamma   90.00
#
_symmetry.space_group_name_H-M   'P 1'
#
loop_
_entity.id
_entity.type
_entity.pdbx_description
1 polymer ?
#
loop_
_entity_poly.entity_id
_entity_poly.type
_entity_poly.pdbx_seq_one_letter_code
_entity_poly.pdbx_strand_id
1 'polypeptide(L)'
;MKRFLPAVSGYGPIQRFEKPTPKIYYAPEWRLDKSGRRDGNLDKYSPMNNYGVTPEKWEYLNKVVWPPNYVVPETGKPKAREVFHVKESVHLHPKKIFPSCFFAQNLMANEAIKQLRHKITKPTLLLAETIEEAVERAADEFKIDNPLESMFVAEAFGIQCKIIKSARRHARGAWHPLRHRYINIFIRLEEGEPPTFKGREPDPDGWEKMQDYYAYLRSRDFKYSI
;
A
#
# COMPACT_ATOMS: atom_id res chain seq x y z
N MET A 1 -13.18 -62.20 -9.76
CA MET A 1 -12.69 -62.02 -8.37
C MET A 1 -11.70 -60.87 -8.31
N LYS A 2 -12.14 -59.68 -7.85
CA LYS A 2 -11.32 -58.71 -7.10
C LYS A 2 -12.29 -58.02 -6.14
N ARG A 3 -11.94 -58.07 -4.85
CA ARG A 3 -12.81 -57.83 -3.70
C ARG A 3 -13.03 -56.33 -3.51
N PHE A 4 -14.28 -55.95 -3.25
CA PHE A 4 -14.61 -54.77 -2.46
C PHE A 4 -14.18 -55.01 -1.01
N LEU A 5 -13.45 -54.07 -0.41
CA LEU A 5 -13.54 -53.78 1.01
C LEU A 5 -13.53 -52.25 1.21
N PRO A 6 -14.39 -51.73 2.10
CA PRO A 6 -14.48 -50.30 2.40
C PRO A 6 -13.48 -49.92 3.49
N ALA A 7 -13.00 -48.68 3.48
CA ALA A 7 -12.27 -48.11 4.60
C ALA A 7 -12.82 -46.71 4.92
N VAL A 8 -13.54 -46.65 6.04
CA VAL A 8 -13.86 -45.43 6.77
C VAL A 8 -12.56 -44.88 7.37
N SER A 9 -12.25 -43.61 7.13
CA SER A 9 -11.28 -42.84 7.91
C SER A 9 -11.59 -41.35 7.73
N GLY A 10 -12.12 -40.74 8.79
CA GLY A 10 -12.59 -39.36 8.83
C GLY A 10 -11.49 -38.32 8.99
N TYR A 11 -10.59 -38.21 8.02
CA TYR A 11 -9.73 -37.04 7.89
C TYR A 11 -9.86 -36.48 6.48
N GLY A 12 -10.35 -35.25 6.37
CA GLY A 12 -10.32 -34.50 5.12
C GLY A 12 -8.88 -34.37 4.62
N PRO A 13 -8.64 -34.33 3.29
CA PRO A 13 -7.31 -34.18 2.76
C PRO A 13 -6.63 -32.92 3.33
N ILE A 14 -5.38 -33.07 3.78
CA ILE A 14 -4.56 -31.99 4.33
C ILE A 14 -4.45 -30.88 3.27
N GLN A 15 -4.85 -29.65 3.64
CA GLN A 15 -4.91 -28.43 2.79
C GLN A 15 -3.61 -28.07 2.03
N ARG A 16 -2.50 -28.78 2.25
CA ARG A 16 -1.20 -28.52 1.60
C ARG A 16 -1.17 -28.83 0.11
N PHE A 17 -2.07 -29.66 -0.41
CA PHE A 17 -2.07 -30.09 -1.82
C PHE A 17 -3.33 -29.72 -2.60
N GLU A 18 -4.34 -29.12 -1.97
CA GLU A 18 -5.40 -28.44 -2.70
C GLU A 18 -4.82 -27.13 -3.25
N LYS A 19 -4.70 -27.02 -4.57
CA LYS A 19 -4.68 -25.69 -5.20
C LYS A 19 -6.06 -25.10 -4.91
N PRO A 20 -6.19 -24.05 -4.08
CA PRO A 20 -7.47 -23.37 -4.00
C PRO A 20 -7.82 -22.94 -5.43
N THR A 21 -8.98 -23.37 -5.92
CA THR A 21 -9.54 -22.73 -7.10
C THR A 21 -9.57 -21.24 -6.79
N PRO A 22 -9.03 -20.36 -7.67
CA PRO A 22 -9.08 -18.95 -7.39
C PRO A 22 -10.56 -18.61 -7.17
N LYS A 23 -10.88 -18.16 -5.96
CA LYS A 23 -12.19 -17.59 -5.67
C LYS A 23 -12.42 -16.57 -6.79
N ILE A 24 -13.53 -16.73 -7.48
CA ILE A 24 -14.02 -15.88 -8.56
C ILE A 24 -14.24 -14.48 -7.95
N TYR A 25 -13.17 -13.72 -7.80
CA TYR A 25 -13.17 -12.29 -7.58
C TYR A 25 -12.97 -11.69 -8.97
N TYR A 26 -14.07 -11.53 -9.69
CA TYR A 26 -14.10 -10.96 -11.03
C TYR A 26 -13.98 -9.44 -10.93
N ALA A 27 -12.77 -8.92 -11.08
CA ALA A 27 -12.58 -7.83 -12.04
C ALA A 27 -12.58 -8.55 -13.42
N PRO A 28 -13.63 -8.41 -14.25
CA PRO A 28 -13.85 -9.25 -15.44
C PRO A 28 -12.73 -9.19 -16.50
N GLU A 29 -11.74 -8.31 -16.32
CA GLU A 29 -10.67 -8.04 -17.27
C GLU A 29 -9.33 -8.66 -16.87
N TRP A 30 -9.23 -9.29 -15.69
CA TRP A 30 -7.97 -9.83 -15.18
C TRP A 30 -7.58 -11.15 -15.87
N ARG A 31 -6.91 -11.05 -17.01
CA ARG A 31 -6.11 -12.15 -17.58
C ARG A 31 -4.81 -12.30 -16.78
N LEU A 32 -4.91 -13.02 -15.66
CA LEU A 32 -3.80 -13.34 -14.75
C LEU A 32 -2.70 -14.22 -15.38
N ASP A 33 -2.93 -14.76 -16.57
CA ASP A 33 -2.06 -15.69 -17.30
C ASP A 33 -1.10 -15.02 -18.29
N LYS A 34 -1.28 -13.73 -18.61
CA LYS A 34 -0.48 -13.02 -19.63
C LYS A 34 0.58 -12.10 -19.01
N SER A 35 1.59 -12.67 -18.37
CA SER A 35 2.88 -11.99 -18.22
C SER A 35 3.65 -12.07 -19.55
N GLY A 36 3.45 -11.08 -20.41
CA GLY A 36 4.35 -10.83 -21.54
C GLY A 36 3.81 -11.14 -22.94
N ARG A 37 4.12 -10.19 -23.84
CA ARG A 37 4.17 -10.24 -25.30
C ARG A 37 3.64 -11.53 -25.95
N ARG A 38 2.38 -11.50 -26.41
CA ARG A 38 1.98 -12.38 -27.53
C ARG A 38 1.29 -11.64 -28.69
N ASP A 39 0.55 -10.55 -28.44
CA ASP A 39 -0.39 -10.07 -29.47
C ASP A 39 -0.16 -8.61 -29.93
N GLY A 40 0.95 -7.96 -29.59
CA GLY A 40 1.27 -6.58 -30.03
C GLY A 40 0.35 -5.48 -29.49
N ASN A 41 -0.84 -5.82 -28.98
CA ASN A 41 -1.74 -4.97 -28.25
C ASN A 41 -1.52 -5.19 -26.75
N LEU A 42 -0.79 -4.28 -26.11
CA LEU A 42 -0.54 -4.31 -24.67
C LEU A 42 -1.72 -3.68 -23.94
N ASP A 43 -2.39 -4.47 -23.09
CA ASP A 43 -2.77 -3.92 -21.79
C ASP A 43 -1.46 -3.76 -21.00
N LYS A 44 -0.85 -2.57 -21.14
CA LYS A 44 0.51 -2.27 -20.67
C LYS A 44 0.69 -2.41 -19.16
N TYR A 45 -0.40 -2.52 -18.39
CA TYR A 45 -0.43 -2.19 -16.97
C TYR A 45 -1.08 -3.27 -16.11
N SER A 46 -0.67 -4.53 -16.29
CA SER A 46 -0.97 -5.55 -15.26
C SER A 46 -0.09 -5.27 -14.03
N PRO A 47 -0.65 -5.19 -12.81
CA PRO A 47 0.13 -4.94 -11.58
C PRO A 47 1.20 -6.01 -11.33
N MET A 48 1.02 -7.20 -11.91
CA MET A 48 1.95 -8.33 -11.88
C MET A 48 3.17 -8.20 -12.81
N ASN A 49 3.15 -7.30 -13.82
CA ASN A 49 4.31 -7.12 -14.72
C ASN A 49 5.31 -6.12 -14.12
N ASN A 50 6.58 -6.53 -14.03
CA ASN A 50 7.73 -5.81 -13.47
C ASN A 50 7.65 -5.48 -11.96
N TYR A 51 8.79 -5.58 -11.27
CA TYR A 51 8.95 -5.15 -9.88
C TYR A 51 8.84 -3.62 -9.75
N GLY A 52 8.08 -3.13 -8.77
CA GLY A 52 8.01 -1.72 -8.39
C GLY A 52 6.64 -1.04 -8.61
N VAL A 53 6.46 0.07 -7.90
CA VAL A 53 5.28 0.96 -7.98
C VAL A 53 5.51 2.00 -9.08
N THR A 54 4.55 2.09 -10.00
CA THR A 54 4.51 3.12 -11.06
C THR A 54 3.20 3.89 -10.95
N PRO A 55 3.13 5.16 -11.42
CA PRO A 55 1.89 5.93 -11.42
C PRO A 55 0.73 5.20 -12.09
N GLU A 56 0.98 4.55 -13.23
CA GLU A 56 -0.02 3.80 -13.99
C GLU A 56 -0.56 2.61 -13.18
N LYS A 57 0.30 1.88 -12.46
CA LYS A 57 -0.14 0.81 -11.56
C LYS A 57 -0.91 1.34 -10.36
N TRP A 58 -0.55 2.52 -9.86
CA TRP A 58 -1.24 3.14 -8.73
C TRP A 58 -2.65 3.56 -9.12
N GLU A 59 -2.80 4.21 -10.28
CA GLU A 59 -4.09 4.60 -10.84
C GLU A 59 -4.94 3.38 -11.24
N TYR A 60 -4.32 2.26 -11.60
CA TYR A 60 -5.03 1.02 -11.85
C TYR A 60 -5.79 0.49 -10.62
N LEU A 61 -5.28 0.72 -9.40
CA LEU A 61 -5.93 0.23 -8.17
C LEU A 61 -7.32 0.85 -7.96
N ASN A 62 -7.55 2.06 -8.47
CA ASN A 62 -8.88 2.70 -8.45
C ASN A 62 -9.93 1.97 -9.31
N LYS A 63 -9.49 1.20 -10.32
CA LYS A 63 -10.40 0.46 -11.22
C LYS A 63 -10.82 -0.89 -10.67
N VAL A 64 -10.26 -1.30 -9.52
CA VAL A 64 -10.51 -2.60 -8.93
C VAL A 64 -11.87 -2.61 -8.26
N VAL A 65 -12.79 -3.39 -8.82
CA VAL A 65 -14.13 -3.59 -8.27
C VAL A 65 -14.14 -4.85 -7.42
N TRP A 66 -14.53 -4.69 -6.16
CA TRP A 66 -14.72 -5.80 -5.23
C TRP A 66 -16.17 -6.33 -5.31
N PRO A 67 -16.40 -7.64 -5.03
CA PRO A 67 -17.76 -8.13 -4.93
C PRO A 67 -18.53 -7.43 -3.80
N PRO A 68 -19.86 -7.35 -3.89
CA PRO A 68 -20.67 -6.76 -2.84
C PRO A 68 -20.44 -7.47 -1.51
N ASN A 69 -20.38 -6.71 -0.41
CA ASN A 69 -20.13 -7.19 0.95
C ASN A 69 -18.83 -8.01 1.09
N TYR A 70 -17.80 -7.66 0.32
CA TYR A 70 -16.49 -8.27 0.47
C TYR A 70 -15.92 -8.03 1.87
N VAL A 71 -15.64 -9.13 2.57
CA VAL A 71 -14.97 -9.13 3.87
C VAL A 71 -13.51 -9.50 3.64
N VAL A 72 -12.60 -8.67 4.18
CA VAL A 72 -11.17 -8.92 4.09
C VAL A 72 -10.84 -10.11 4.98
N PRO A 73 -10.25 -11.22 4.46
CA PRO A 73 -9.99 -12.42 5.25
C PRO A 73 -9.06 -12.20 6.45
N GLU A 74 -8.15 -11.23 6.35
CA GLU A 74 -7.17 -10.92 7.39
C GLU A 74 -7.77 -10.16 8.57
N THR A 75 -8.68 -9.21 8.32
CA THR A 75 -9.26 -8.36 9.36
C THR A 75 -10.66 -8.82 9.80
N GLY A 76 -11.35 -9.64 8.99
CA GLY A 76 -12.74 -10.02 9.21
C GLY A 76 -13.74 -8.86 9.08
N LYS A 77 -13.29 -7.69 8.63
CA LYS A 77 -14.09 -6.47 8.46
C LYS A 77 -14.47 -6.25 6.99
N PRO A 78 -15.56 -5.52 6.71
CA PRO A 78 -15.85 -5.09 5.34
C PRO A 78 -14.68 -4.27 4.80
N LYS A 79 -14.40 -4.41 3.50
CA LYS A 79 -13.34 -3.62 2.85
C LYS A 79 -13.70 -2.14 2.88
N ALA A 80 -12.84 -1.34 3.50
CA ALA A 80 -12.96 0.13 3.48
C ALA A 80 -12.83 0.65 2.05
N ARG A 81 -13.47 1.79 1.76
CA ARG A 81 -13.26 2.48 0.48
C ARG A 81 -11.86 3.08 0.48
N GLU A 82 -11.14 2.88 -0.62
CA GLU A 82 -9.78 3.36 -0.79
C GLU A 82 -9.72 4.24 -2.01
N VAL A 83 -8.98 5.34 -1.93
CA VAL A 83 -8.74 6.26 -3.05
C VAL A 83 -7.24 6.38 -3.26
N PHE A 84 -6.78 6.02 -4.45
CA PHE A 84 -5.40 6.10 -4.86
C PHE A 84 -5.19 7.35 -5.71
N HIS A 85 -4.17 8.14 -5.37
CA HIS A 85 -3.82 9.33 -6.13
C HIS A 85 -2.30 9.49 -6.24
N VAL A 86 -1.85 10.07 -7.35
CA VAL A 86 -0.43 10.31 -7.62
C VAL A 86 -0.22 11.66 -8.29
N LYS A 87 0.75 12.43 -7.79
CA LYS A 87 1.26 13.64 -8.46
C LYS A 87 2.62 13.34 -9.06
N GLU A 88 2.68 13.44 -10.39
CA GLU A 88 3.82 13.00 -11.16
C GLU A 88 4.85 14.11 -11.40
N SER A 89 6.11 13.69 -11.60
CA SER A 89 7.19 14.53 -12.13
C SER A 89 7.42 15.84 -11.37
N VAL A 90 7.38 15.77 -10.05
CA VAL A 90 7.61 16.92 -9.17
C VAL A 90 9.10 17.13 -8.94
N HIS A 91 9.59 18.37 -9.11
CA HIS A 91 11.00 18.70 -8.91
C HIS A 91 11.37 18.73 -7.41
N LEU A 92 11.76 17.58 -6.89
CA LEU A 92 12.16 17.38 -5.50
C LEU A 92 13.08 16.16 -5.36
N HIS A 93 13.80 16.08 -4.24
CA HIS A 93 14.60 14.90 -3.88
C HIS A 93 13.77 13.96 -2.99
N PRO A 94 13.74 12.62 -3.22
CA PRO A 94 12.95 11.67 -2.42
C PRO A 94 13.18 11.78 -0.90
N LYS A 95 14.44 11.87 -0.48
CA LYS A 95 14.80 12.08 0.95
C LYS A 95 14.18 13.33 1.58
N LYS A 96 13.82 14.36 0.81
CA LYS A 96 13.20 15.59 1.34
C LYS A 96 11.70 15.46 1.56
N ILE A 97 11.00 14.65 0.76
CA ILE A 97 9.56 14.43 0.92
C ILE A 97 9.27 13.36 1.98
N PHE A 98 10.18 12.40 2.17
CA PHE A 98 9.99 11.27 3.07
C PHE A 98 9.54 11.67 4.50
N PRO A 99 10.16 12.66 5.19
CA PRO A 99 9.69 13.09 6.50
C PRO A 99 8.28 13.71 6.48
N SER A 100 7.92 14.42 5.40
CA SER A 100 6.59 15.00 5.23
C SER A 100 5.53 13.92 5.02
N CYS A 101 5.84 12.89 4.21
CA CYS A 101 4.97 11.73 4.02
C CYS A 101 4.74 10.98 5.33
N PHE A 102 5.81 10.62 6.05
CA PHE A 102 5.72 9.94 7.34
C PHE A 102 4.96 10.76 8.39
N PHE A 103 5.11 12.08 8.36
CA PHE A 103 4.38 12.97 9.25
C PHE A 103 2.87 12.95 8.99
N ALA A 104 2.45 12.93 7.73
CA ALA A 104 1.05 12.94 7.31
C ALA A 104 0.35 11.58 7.45
N GLN A 105 1.10 10.47 7.40
CA GLN A 105 0.55 9.12 7.59
C GLN A 105 -0.20 9.00 8.92
N ASN A 106 -1.33 8.29 8.88
CA ASN A 106 -2.24 8.03 9.98
C ASN A 106 -2.84 9.30 10.61
N LEU A 107 -2.94 10.39 9.84
CA LEU A 107 -3.74 11.56 10.21
C LEU A 107 -5.00 11.61 9.35
N MET A 108 -6.07 12.16 9.92
CA MET A 108 -7.25 12.55 9.14
C MET A 108 -6.86 13.52 8.02
N ALA A 109 -7.56 13.47 6.89
CA ALA A 109 -7.23 14.30 5.73
C ALA A 109 -7.25 15.81 6.07
N ASN A 110 -8.27 16.28 6.79
CA ASN A 110 -8.37 17.66 7.27
C ASN A 110 -7.18 18.08 8.16
N GLU A 111 -6.79 17.24 9.11
CA GLU A 111 -5.70 17.49 10.05
C GLU A 111 -4.37 17.47 9.31
N ALA A 112 -4.15 16.49 8.45
CA ALA A 112 -2.95 16.39 7.63
C ALA A 112 -2.73 17.66 6.80
N ILE A 113 -3.75 18.14 6.09
CA ILE A 113 -3.69 19.38 5.30
C ILE A 113 -3.32 20.58 6.19
N LYS A 114 -4.02 20.74 7.32
CA LYS A 114 -3.79 21.85 8.26
C LYS A 114 -2.36 21.84 8.80
N GLN A 115 -1.88 20.69 9.24
CA GLN A 115 -0.53 20.52 9.80
C GLN A 115 0.56 20.73 8.74
N LEU A 116 0.35 20.27 7.51
CA LEU A 116 1.31 20.43 6.41
C LEU A 116 1.41 21.89 5.94
N ARG A 117 0.28 22.60 5.86
CA ARG A 117 0.24 24.03 5.53
C ARG A 117 0.94 24.89 6.60
N HIS A 118 0.89 24.49 7.88
CA HIS A 118 1.60 25.19 8.96
C HIS A 118 3.13 25.11 8.86
N LYS A 119 3.71 24.03 8.31
CA LYS A 119 5.17 23.87 8.22
C LYS A 119 5.84 24.73 7.14
N ILE A 120 5.08 25.26 6.16
CA ILE A 120 5.53 26.16 5.08
C ILE A 120 6.87 25.71 4.44
N THR A 121 6.99 24.43 4.09
CA THR A 121 8.11 23.91 3.30
C THR A 121 7.61 23.44 1.94
N LYS A 122 8.43 23.55 0.90
CA LYS A 122 8.09 23.02 -0.43
C LYS A 122 7.53 21.58 -0.41
N PRO A 123 8.17 20.59 0.27
CA PRO A 123 7.62 19.23 0.35
C PRO A 123 6.27 19.16 1.07
N THR A 124 6.06 19.93 2.14
CA THR A 124 4.79 19.89 2.87
C THR A 124 3.65 20.55 2.10
N LEU A 125 3.92 21.66 1.41
CA LEU A 125 2.93 22.32 0.56
C LEU A 125 2.53 21.43 -0.62
N LEU A 126 3.51 20.83 -1.31
CA LEU A 126 3.23 19.87 -2.38
C LEU A 126 2.42 18.68 -1.88
N LEU A 127 2.72 18.16 -0.68
CA LEU A 127 1.97 17.05 -0.11
C LEU A 127 0.54 17.46 0.27
N ALA A 128 0.34 18.68 0.78
CA ALA A 128 -1.00 19.20 1.07
C ALA A 128 -1.85 19.32 -0.21
N GLU A 129 -1.29 19.89 -1.27
CA GLU A 129 -1.95 19.95 -2.59
C GLU A 129 -2.32 18.56 -3.10
N THR A 130 -1.44 17.56 -2.96
CA THR A 130 -1.77 16.18 -3.39
C THR A 130 -2.87 15.52 -2.57
N ILE A 131 -2.99 15.86 -1.28
CA ILE A 131 -4.09 15.34 -0.45
C ILE A 131 -5.39 16.03 -0.86
N GLU A 132 -5.35 17.34 -1.15
CA GLU A 132 -6.51 18.09 -1.65
C GLU A 132 -7.00 17.53 -2.99
N GLU A 133 -6.10 17.28 -3.95
CA GLU A 133 -6.41 16.64 -5.24
C GLU A 133 -7.04 15.23 -5.05
N ALA A 134 -6.58 14.47 -4.05
CA ALA A 134 -7.12 13.15 -3.73
C ALA A 134 -8.50 13.21 -3.07
N VAL A 135 -8.74 14.22 -2.22
CA VAL A 135 -10.03 14.48 -1.55
C VAL A 135 -11.08 14.93 -2.56
N GLU A 136 -10.72 15.81 -3.50
CA GLU A 136 -11.59 16.22 -4.60
C GLU A 136 -12.00 15.01 -5.44
N ARG A 137 -11.02 14.16 -5.79
CA ARG A 137 -11.28 12.89 -6.49
C ARG A 137 -12.22 11.96 -5.71
N ALA A 138 -12.04 11.86 -4.39
CA ALA A 138 -12.89 11.04 -3.53
C ALA A 138 -14.36 11.49 -3.55
N ALA A 139 -14.60 12.80 -3.59
CA ALA A 139 -15.95 13.37 -3.71
C ALA A 139 -16.54 13.13 -5.10
N ASP A 140 -15.79 13.42 -6.16
CA ASP A 140 -16.29 13.46 -7.53
C ASP A 140 -16.45 12.05 -8.16
N GLU A 141 -15.41 11.21 -8.06
CA GLU A 141 -15.37 9.91 -8.72
C GLU A 141 -16.01 8.82 -7.86
N PHE A 142 -15.67 8.78 -6.56
CA PHE A 142 -16.07 7.70 -5.65
C PHE A 142 -17.29 8.03 -4.79
N LYS A 143 -17.78 9.28 -4.86
CA LYS A 143 -18.97 9.76 -4.14
C LYS A 143 -18.92 9.40 -2.66
N ILE A 144 -17.79 9.70 -2.03
CA ILE A 144 -17.61 9.55 -0.58
C ILE A 144 -18.16 10.82 0.07
N ASP A 145 -19.01 10.64 1.08
CA ASP A 145 -19.56 11.76 1.83
C ASP A 145 -18.49 12.34 2.77
N ASN A 146 -18.37 13.67 2.76
CA ASN A 146 -17.44 14.45 3.58
C ASN A 146 -16.00 13.88 3.64
N PRO A 147 -15.28 13.71 2.51
CA PRO A 147 -13.99 12.99 2.49
C PRO A 147 -12.91 13.59 3.40
N LEU A 148 -12.98 14.88 3.72
CA LEU A 148 -12.07 15.56 4.64
C LEU A 148 -12.15 15.03 6.09
N GLU A 149 -13.33 14.58 6.51
CA GLU A 149 -13.64 14.13 7.87
C GLU A 149 -13.88 12.63 7.97
N SER A 150 -14.13 11.94 6.85
CA SER A 150 -14.36 10.50 6.81
C SER A 150 -13.13 9.70 6.38
N MET A 151 -12.11 10.34 5.82
CA MET A 151 -10.91 9.64 5.34
C MET A 151 -9.64 10.07 6.05
N PHE A 152 -8.70 9.12 6.18
CA PHE A 152 -7.37 9.35 6.69
C PHE A 152 -6.29 8.92 5.68
N VAL A 153 -5.08 9.46 5.87
CA VAL A 153 -3.93 9.14 5.02
C VAL A 153 -3.33 7.80 5.46
N ALA A 154 -3.71 6.72 4.79
CA ALA A 154 -3.20 5.38 5.08
C ALA A 154 -1.75 5.21 4.61
N GLU A 155 -1.47 5.59 3.37
CA GLU A 155 -0.12 5.56 2.81
C GLU A 155 0.23 6.85 2.10
N ALA A 156 1.43 7.34 2.37
CA ALA A 156 2.03 8.43 1.63
C ALA A 156 3.50 8.13 1.42
N PHE A 157 4.00 8.23 0.19
CA PHE A 157 5.43 8.06 -0.08
C PHE A 157 5.83 8.74 -1.40
N GLY A 158 7.12 9.03 -1.54
CA GLY A 158 7.68 9.58 -2.77
C GLY A 158 8.71 8.64 -3.39
N ILE A 159 8.50 8.29 -4.66
CA ILE A 159 9.47 7.47 -5.43
C ILE A 159 10.18 8.35 -6.44
N GLN A 160 11.48 8.12 -6.61
CA GLN A 160 12.25 8.80 -7.64
C GLN A 160 11.81 8.38 -9.04
N CYS A 161 11.51 9.34 -9.90
CA CYS A 161 11.21 9.10 -11.30
C CYS A 161 12.38 9.52 -12.20
N LYS A 162 12.11 10.22 -13.30
CA LYS A 162 13.12 10.59 -14.30
C LYS A 162 14.18 11.50 -13.70
N ILE A 163 15.46 11.16 -13.91
CA ILE A 163 16.60 12.03 -13.57
C ILE A 163 17.04 12.74 -14.84
N ILE A 164 16.93 14.07 -14.85
CA ILE A 164 17.51 14.90 -15.92
C ILE A 164 18.96 15.21 -15.54
N LYS A 165 19.90 14.93 -16.44
CA LYS A 165 21.32 15.23 -16.24
C LYS A 165 21.67 16.52 -16.97
N SER A 166 22.32 17.45 -16.26
CA SER A 166 22.96 18.62 -16.84
C SER A 166 24.45 18.59 -16.52
N ALA A 167 25.22 19.54 -17.04
CA ALA A 167 26.66 19.62 -16.80
C ALA A 167 26.99 20.93 -16.08
N ARG A 168 27.69 20.85 -14.94
CA ARG A 168 28.24 22.00 -14.22
C ARG A 168 29.71 22.17 -14.60
N ARG A 169 30.07 23.36 -15.09
CA ARG A 169 31.47 23.76 -15.30
C ARG A 169 32.11 24.13 -13.97
N HIS A 170 33.32 23.66 -13.76
CA HIS A 170 34.18 24.02 -12.65
C HIS A 170 35.46 24.68 -13.18
N ALA A 171 36.28 25.23 -12.29
CA ALA A 171 37.56 25.83 -12.65
C ALA A 171 38.48 24.81 -13.37
N ARG A 172 39.44 25.32 -14.15
CA ARG A 172 40.43 24.53 -14.88
C ARG A 172 39.84 23.53 -15.88
N GLY A 173 38.71 23.87 -16.50
CA GLY A 173 38.07 23.05 -17.53
C GLY A 173 37.43 21.75 -17.01
N ALA A 174 37.25 21.59 -15.69
CA ALA A 174 36.59 20.44 -15.12
C ALA A 174 35.06 20.50 -15.31
N TRP A 175 34.45 19.33 -15.57
CA TRP A 175 33.01 19.19 -15.77
C TRP A 175 32.43 18.09 -14.90
N HIS A 176 31.33 18.37 -14.21
CA HIS A 176 30.63 17.39 -13.39
C HIS A 176 29.15 17.27 -13.77
N PRO A 177 28.59 16.05 -13.87
CA PRO A 177 27.18 15.86 -14.17
C PRO A 177 26.31 16.22 -12.96
N LEU A 178 25.44 17.21 -13.11
CA LEU A 178 24.42 17.55 -12.13
C LEU A 178 23.15 16.75 -12.40
N ARG A 179 22.55 16.19 -11.35
CA ARG A 179 21.35 15.35 -11.44
C ARG A 179 20.13 16.11 -10.91
N HIS A 180 19.28 16.59 -11.81
CA HIS A 180 17.96 17.11 -11.48
C HIS A 180 17.03 15.93 -11.25
N ARG A 181 16.72 15.67 -9.98
CA ARG A 181 15.84 14.58 -9.58
C ARG A 181 14.40 15.07 -9.58
N TYR A 182 13.54 14.22 -10.09
CA TYR A 182 12.10 14.37 -9.99
C TYR A 182 11.56 13.17 -9.20
N ILE A 183 10.41 13.37 -8.58
CA ILE A 183 9.69 12.33 -7.85
C ILE A 183 8.24 12.27 -8.28
N ASN A 184 7.63 11.13 -8.03
CA ASN A 184 6.19 10.98 -8.01
C ASN A 184 5.77 10.83 -6.54
N ILE A 185 4.75 11.57 -6.12
CA ILE A 185 4.19 11.54 -4.77
C ILE A 185 2.93 10.67 -4.83
N PHE A 186 2.92 9.58 -4.09
CA PHE A 186 1.82 8.63 -4.04
C PHE A 186 1.08 8.77 -2.73
N ILE A 187 -0.25 8.75 -2.80
CA ILE A 187 -1.15 8.84 -1.67
C ILE A 187 -2.24 7.78 -1.80
N ARG A 188 -2.56 7.16 -0.67
CA ARG A 188 -3.72 6.29 -0.47
C ARG A 188 -4.54 6.85 0.68
N LEU A 189 -5.77 7.23 0.40
CA LEU A 189 -6.76 7.57 1.42
C LEU A 189 -7.62 6.35 1.70
N GLU A 190 -7.87 6.06 2.97
CA GLU A 190 -8.81 5.02 3.41
C GLU A 190 -9.95 5.68 4.17
N GLU A 191 -11.18 5.20 3.94
CA GLU A 191 -12.35 5.59 4.71
C GLU A 191 -12.32 4.96 6.12
N GLY A 192 -12.60 5.76 7.14
CA GLY A 192 -12.64 5.37 8.53
C GLY A 192 -11.82 6.28 9.44
N GLU A 193 -11.68 5.85 10.70
CA GLU A 193 -10.81 6.52 11.65
C GLU A 193 -9.36 6.02 11.49
N PRO A 194 -8.36 6.91 11.65
CA PRO A 194 -6.98 6.52 11.58
C PRO A 194 -6.66 5.57 12.74
N PRO A 195 -5.71 4.64 12.55
CA PRO A 195 -5.26 3.81 13.64
C PRO A 195 -4.69 4.69 14.77
N THR A 196 -5.00 4.32 16.01
CA THR A 196 -4.65 5.11 17.20
C THR A 196 -3.13 5.28 17.37
N PHE A 197 -2.36 4.34 16.86
CA PHE A 197 -0.90 4.37 16.93
C PHE A 197 -0.30 4.48 15.52
N LYS A 198 0.74 5.33 15.38
CA LYS A 198 1.50 5.45 14.13
C LYS A 198 2.46 4.29 13.86
N GLY A 199 2.80 3.53 14.91
CA GLY A 199 3.74 2.42 14.88
C GLY A 199 3.12 1.11 14.37
N ARG A 200 3.79 0.00 14.62
CA ARG A 200 3.28 -1.33 14.29
C ARG A 200 2.35 -1.87 15.38
N GLU A 201 2.69 -1.59 16.63
CA GLU A 201 1.96 -1.90 17.86
C GLU A 201 2.31 -0.80 18.89
N PRO A 202 1.43 -0.51 19.86
CA PRO A 202 1.83 0.26 21.04
C PRO A 202 2.96 -0.47 21.78
N ASP A 203 3.87 0.29 22.42
CA ASP A 203 4.86 -0.33 23.29
C ASP A 203 4.13 -1.07 24.43
N PRO A 204 4.38 -2.37 24.62
CA PRO A 204 3.61 -3.14 25.58
C PRO A 204 3.88 -2.65 27.00
N ASP A 205 2.83 -2.63 27.80
CA ASP A 205 2.92 -2.22 29.20
C ASP A 205 3.76 -3.23 30.00
N GLY A 206 4.25 -2.82 31.19
CA GLY A 206 5.00 -3.70 32.07
C GLY A 206 4.23 -4.98 32.43
N TRP A 207 2.91 -4.88 32.58
CA TRP A 207 2.04 -6.03 32.81
C TRP A 207 1.94 -6.96 31.61
N GLU A 208 1.82 -6.42 30.39
CA GLU A 208 1.78 -7.21 29.15
C GLU A 208 3.12 -7.93 28.94
N LYS A 209 4.24 -7.22 29.13
CA LYS A 209 5.59 -7.84 29.10
C LYS A 209 5.75 -8.95 30.12
N MET A 210 5.19 -8.79 31.33
CA MET A 210 5.19 -9.84 32.35
C MET A 210 4.34 -11.04 31.90
N GLN A 211 3.18 -10.81 31.32
CA GLN A 211 2.31 -11.88 30.81
C GLN A 211 2.96 -12.64 29.66
N ASP A 212 3.57 -11.95 28.70
CA ASP A 212 4.34 -12.55 27.61
C ASP A 212 5.50 -13.38 28.14
N TYR A 213 6.22 -12.85 29.14
CA TYR A 213 7.30 -13.57 29.80
C TYR A 213 6.79 -14.83 30.51
N TYR A 214 5.65 -14.75 31.21
CA TYR A 214 5.02 -15.93 31.81
C TYR A 214 4.50 -16.93 30.78
N ALA A 215 3.93 -16.47 29.66
CA ALA A 215 3.51 -17.32 28.56
C ALA A 215 4.72 -18.06 27.98
N TYR A 216 5.83 -17.36 27.76
CA TYR A 216 7.10 -17.95 27.35
C TYR A 216 7.63 -18.97 28.37
N LEU A 217 7.59 -18.68 29.67
CA LEU A 217 8.02 -19.62 30.70
C LEU A 217 7.13 -20.87 30.75
N ARG A 218 5.82 -20.72 30.54
CA ARG A 218 4.84 -21.82 30.52
C ARG A 218 4.90 -22.66 29.25
N SER A 219 5.28 -22.07 28.12
CA SER A 219 5.45 -22.77 26.84
C SER A 219 6.77 -23.55 26.74
N ARG A 220 7.58 -23.58 27.81
CA ARG A 220 8.84 -24.31 27.84
C ARG A 220 8.58 -25.78 28.09
N ASP A 221 8.88 -26.60 27.10
CA ASP A 221 8.89 -28.06 27.21
C ASP A 221 10.31 -28.60 27.39
N PHE A 222 10.42 -29.80 27.97
CA PHE A 222 11.69 -30.50 28.06
C PHE A 222 12.14 -30.96 26.67
N LYS A 223 13.19 -30.31 26.13
CA LYS A 223 13.68 -30.54 24.76
C LYS A 223 14.08 -31.99 24.45
N TYR A 224 14.41 -32.78 25.47
CA TYR A 224 14.88 -34.17 25.33
C TYR A 224 14.21 -35.11 26.34
N SER A 225 12.89 -35.00 26.51
CA SER A 225 12.06 -35.95 27.27
C SER A 225 11.09 -36.66 26.32
N ILE A 226 10.78 -37.94 26.63
CA ILE A 226 9.68 -38.70 25.97
C ILE A 226 8.35 -38.03 26.30
#